data_AF-A0A366IPR4-F1
#
_entry.id   AF-A0A366IPR4-F1
#
_cell.length_a   1.000
_cell.length_b   1.000
_cell.length_c   1.000
_cell.angle_alpha   90.00
_cell.angle_beta   90.00
_cell.angle_gamma   90.00
#
_symmetry.space_group_name_H-M   'P 1'
#
loop_
_entity.id
_entity.type
_entity.pdbx_description
1 polymer ?
#
loop_
_entity_poly.entity_id
_entity_poly.type
_entity_poly.pdbx_seq_one_letter_code
_entity_poly.pdbx_strand_id
1 'polypeptide(L)'
;MSSSVPRMTDLSALEVPPTGTSAYFGESFGTAERYAEHLATTGIEWGLIGPREVDRLWTRHILNCAVVAEFIDDDDVVGDVGSGAGLPGIPIALLRPNAQVVLIEPMERRVEWLTMVVEDLGLDNVRIVRARVEELVDEEMFTAVTARAVKAMTTLIEWTHDVVGPGGRILALKGASVEAELAKTKKLLKRYRFGQPTIHLVDGGGILEVPSRVVEIAKK
;
A
#
# COMPACT_ATOMS: atom_id res chain seq x y z
N MET A 1 -12.56 10.73 39.33
CA MET A 1 -12.99 11.45 38.12
C MET A 1 -11.77 12.18 37.55
N SER A 2 -11.05 11.54 36.64
CA SER A 2 -10.01 12.21 35.86
C SER A 2 -10.50 12.21 34.42
N SER A 3 -11.22 13.27 34.07
CA SER A 3 -11.60 13.56 32.69
C SER A 3 -10.33 14.09 32.02
N SER A 4 -9.59 13.20 31.37
CA SER A 4 -8.59 13.60 30.38
C SER A 4 -9.35 14.03 29.14
N VAL A 5 -9.53 15.35 28.98
CA VAL A 5 -9.92 15.95 27.71
C VAL A 5 -8.94 15.41 26.65
N PRO A 6 -9.40 14.80 25.54
CA PRO A 6 -8.49 14.39 24.48
C PRO A 6 -7.76 15.66 24.01
N ARG A 7 -6.43 15.62 23.95
CA ARG A 7 -5.67 16.70 23.34
C ARG A 7 -6.20 16.87 21.92
N MET A 8 -6.77 18.04 21.64
CA MET A 8 -7.22 18.41 20.30
C MET A 8 -6.00 18.29 19.39
N THR A 9 -6.01 17.32 18.49
CA THR A 9 -4.82 16.99 17.72
C THR A 9 -4.56 18.10 16.71
N ASP A 10 -3.36 18.67 16.74
CA ASP A 10 -3.00 19.77 15.86
C ASP A 10 -2.76 19.23 14.43
N LEU A 11 -3.81 19.27 13.63
CA LEU A 11 -3.79 18.92 12.20
C LEU A 11 -3.41 20.11 11.31
N SER A 12 -2.99 21.25 11.87
CA SER A 12 -2.65 22.44 11.06
C SER A 12 -1.48 22.22 10.09
N ALA A 13 -0.63 21.23 10.38
CA ALA A 13 0.49 20.85 9.52
C ALA A 13 0.11 19.85 8.42
N LEU A 14 -1.09 19.26 8.47
CA LEU A 14 -1.54 18.29 7.47
C LEU A 14 -1.72 18.97 6.11
N GLU A 15 -1.08 18.41 5.09
CA GLU A 15 -1.28 18.83 3.70
C GLU A 15 -2.77 18.88 3.37
N VAL A 16 -3.21 19.98 2.75
CA VAL A 16 -4.56 20.05 2.19
C VAL A 16 -4.60 19.12 0.97
N PRO A 17 -5.59 18.21 0.86
CA PRO A 17 -5.68 17.31 -0.28
C PRO A 17 -5.64 18.10 -1.60
N PRO A 18 -4.83 17.68 -2.59
CA PRO A 18 -4.78 18.34 -3.89
C PRO A 18 -6.15 18.43 -4.57
N THR A 19 -6.33 19.44 -5.41
CA THR A 19 -7.55 19.58 -6.23
C THR A 19 -7.83 18.29 -7.01
N GLY A 20 -9.07 17.81 -6.94
CA GLY A 20 -9.48 16.56 -7.59
C GLY A 20 -9.43 15.32 -6.69
N THR A 21 -8.79 15.39 -5.51
CA THR A 21 -8.71 14.24 -4.57
C THR A 21 -10.07 13.70 -4.17
N SER A 22 -11.02 14.60 -3.89
CA SER A 22 -12.39 14.19 -3.55
C SER A 22 -13.07 13.44 -4.70
N ALA A 23 -12.88 13.89 -5.95
CA ALA A 23 -13.42 13.19 -7.11
C ALA A 23 -12.72 11.85 -7.36
N TYR A 24 -11.41 11.77 -7.11
CA TYR A 24 -10.62 10.55 -7.30
C TYR A 24 -11.03 9.44 -6.33
N PHE A 25 -11.25 9.76 -5.06
CA PHE A 25 -11.72 8.80 -4.05
C PHE A 25 -13.25 8.58 -4.06
N GLY A 26 -14.02 9.47 -4.69
CA GLY A 26 -15.46 9.36 -4.76
C GLY A 26 -16.10 9.28 -3.38
N GLU A 27 -16.96 8.26 -3.17
CA GLU A 27 -17.66 8.03 -1.91
C GLU A 27 -16.70 7.74 -0.74
N SER A 28 -15.53 7.18 -1.02
CA SER A 28 -14.50 6.86 -0.02
C SER A 28 -13.69 8.07 0.43
N PHE A 29 -13.92 9.27 -0.10
CA PHE A 29 -13.10 10.44 0.21
C PHE A 29 -13.11 10.79 1.71
N GLY A 30 -14.27 10.76 2.37
CA GLY A 30 -14.34 11.03 3.82
C GLY A 30 -13.55 10.03 4.65
N THR A 31 -13.56 8.75 4.25
CA THR A 31 -12.74 7.70 4.88
C THR A 31 -11.25 7.90 4.58
N ALA A 32 -10.90 8.37 3.38
CA ALA A 32 -9.53 8.72 3.04
C ALA A 32 -9.01 9.92 3.86
N GLU A 33 -9.86 10.93 4.12
CA GLU A 33 -9.52 12.03 5.02
C GLU A 33 -9.26 11.53 6.43
N ARG A 34 -10.14 10.66 6.94
CA ARG A 34 -9.95 10.03 8.26
C ARG A 34 -8.66 9.22 8.35
N TYR A 35 -8.30 8.50 7.28
CA TYR A 35 -7.02 7.80 7.21
C TYR A 35 -5.82 8.75 7.21
N ALA A 36 -5.92 9.89 6.52
CA ALA A 36 -4.89 10.93 6.55
C ALA A 36 -4.69 11.50 7.98
N GLU A 37 -5.79 11.68 8.73
CA GLU A 37 -5.71 12.07 10.14
C GLU A 37 -4.97 11.03 10.98
N HIS A 38 -5.26 9.74 10.83
CA HIS A 38 -4.52 8.68 11.54
C HIS A 38 -3.03 8.74 11.24
N LEU A 39 -2.65 8.82 9.95
CA LEU A 39 -1.26 8.92 9.54
C LEU A 39 -0.56 10.17 10.11
N ALA A 40 -1.26 11.31 10.16
CA ALA A 40 -0.77 12.57 10.69
C ALA A 40 -0.74 12.65 12.22
N THR A 41 -1.28 11.65 12.92
CA THR A 41 -1.45 11.68 14.37
C THR A 41 -0.89 10.42 15.02
N THR A 42 -1.71 9.38 15.19
CA THR A 42 -1.31 8.10 15.77
C THR A 42 -0.19 7.45 14.95
N GLY A 43 -0.16 7.63 13.63
CA GLY A 43 0.93 7.20 12.75
C GLY A 43 2.28 7.81 13.13
N ILE A 44 2.31 9.07 13.59
CA ILE A 44 3.53 9.71 14.10
C ILE A 44 3.89 9.16 15.48
N GLU A 45 2.92 9.11 16.40
CA GLU A 45 3.12 8.62 17.77
C GLU A 45 3.65 7.17 17.80
N TRP A 46 3.23 6.37 16.83
CA TRP A 46 3.64 4.97 16.68
C TRP A 46 4.90 4.80 15.82
N GLY A 47 5.45 5.88 15.26
CA GLY A 47 6.69 5.88 14.49
C GLY A 47 6.57 5.29 13.08
N LEU A 48 5.36 5.30 12.51
CA LEU A 48 5.05 4.81 11.16
C LEU A 48 5.25 5.88 10.09
N ILE A 49 4.96 7.14 10.43
CA ILE A 49 5.14 8.31 9.59
C ILE A 49 6.01 9.33 10.32
N GLY A 50 6.97 9.93 9.62
CA GLY A 50 7.80 10.99 10.19
C GLY A 50 7.03 12.31 10.27
N PRO A 51 7.22 13.14 11.31
CA PRO A 51 6.53 14.45 11.40
C PRO A 51 6.76 15.38 10.19
N ARG A 52 7.92 15.23 9.52
CA ARG A 52 8.29 15.98 8.31
C ARG A 52 7.64 15.47 7.02
N GLU A 53 6.77 14.47 7.11
CA GLU A 53 6.02 13.92 5.98
C GLU A 53 4.58 14.43 5.94
N VAL A 54 4.12 15.09 7.00
CA VAL A 54 2.72 15.50 7.19
C VAL A 54 2.30 16.62 6.23
N ASP A 55 3.23 17.53 5.91
CA ASP A 55 3.05 18.64 4.97
C ASP A 55 3.01 18.21 3.49
N ARG A 56 3.23 16.91 3.24
CA ARG A 56 3.18 16.25 1.94
C ARG A 56 2.50 14.89 2.01
N LEU A 57 1.59 14.70 2.97
CA LEU A 57 1.05 13.38 3.28
C LEU A 57 0.17 12.82 2.15
N TRP A 58 -0.67 13.67 1.57
CA TRP A 58 -1.56 13.29 0.47
C TRP A 58 -0.77 12.96 -0.78
N THR A 59 0.07 13.89 -1.24
CA THR A 59 0.85 13.71 -2.47
C THR A 59 1.92 12.63 -2.31
N ARG A 60 2.65 12.71 -1.19
CA ARG A 60 3.70 11.81 -0.68
C ARG A 60 3.35 10.34 -0.67
N HIS A 61 2.22 10.08 -0.02
CA HIS A 61 1.94 8.78 0.57
C HIS A 61 0.60 8.26 0.12
N ILE A 62 -0.48 9.01 0.34
CA ILE A 62 -1.83 8.51 0.06
C ILE A 62 -2.05 8.36 -1.44
N LEU A 63 -1.95 9.45 -2.21
CA LEU A 63 -2.16 9.44 -3.67
C LEU A 63 -1.09 8.64 -4.41
N ASN A 64 0.18 8.74 -3.97
CA ASN A 64 1.26 7.90 -4.51
C ASN A 64 0.96 6.40 -4.39
N CYS A 65 0.25 5.99 -3.34
CA CYS A 65 -0.17 4.60 -3.16
C CYS A 65 -1.49 4.28 -3.87
N ALA A 66 -2.41 5.23 -3.86
CA ALA A 66 -3.76 5.07 -4.40
C ALA A 66 -3.76 4.70 -5.89
N VAL A 67 -2.83 5.25 -6.68
CA VAL A 67 -2.69 4.92 -8.11
C VAL A 67 -2.36 3.46 -8.40
N VAL A 68 -1.94 2.67 -7.42
CA VAL A 68 -1.78 1.22 -7.61
C VAL A 68 -3.14 0.55 -7.82
N ALA A 69 -4.23 1.12 -7.29
CA ALA A 69 -5.58 0.61 -7.45
C ALA A 69 -6.05 0.56 -8.92
N GLU A 70 -5.47 1.37 -9.81
CA GLU A 70 -5.75 1.31 -11.26
C GLU A 70 -5.35 -0.01 -11.90
N PHE A 71 -4.47 -0.77 -11.24
CA PHE A 71 -4.01 -2.09 -11.66
C PHE A 71 -4.71 -3.21 -10.91
N ILE A 72 -5.72 -2.92 -10.09
CA ILE A 72 -6.45 -3.88 -9.26
C ILE A 72 -7.87 -4.02 -9.82
N ASP A 73 -8.27 -5.26 -10.06
CA ASP A 73 -9.59 -5.67 -10.51
C ASP A 73 -10.50 -5.95 -9.30
N ASP A 74 -11.81 -5.93 -9.51
CA ASP A 74 -12.79 -6.07 -8.43
C ASP A 74 -12.78 -7.44 -7.75
N ASP A 75 -12.34 -8.49 -8.45
CA ASP A 75 -12.24 -9.86 -7.93
C ASP A 75 -10.84 -10.23 -7.45
N ASP A 76 -9.91 -9.28 -7.40
CA ASP A 76 -8.56 -9.54 -6.91
C ASP A 76 -8.55 -9.85 -5.40
N VAL A 77 -7.68 -10.78 -5.04
CA VAL A 77 -7.19 -11.00 -3.68
C VAL A 77 -5.78 -10.43 -3.61
N VAL A 78 -5.64 -9.28 -2.96
CA VAL A 78 -4.43 -8.48 -2.90
C VAL A 78 -3.67 -8.76 -1.62
N GLY A 79 -2.41 -9.21 -1.71
CA GLY A 79 -1.51 -9.33 -0.57
C GLY A 79 -0.55 -8.13 -0.51
N ASP A 80 -0.70 -7.25 0.49
CA ASP A 80 0.20 -6.11 0.69
C ASP A 80 1.36 -6.47 1.62
N VAL A 81 2.55 -6.63 1.07
CA VAL A 81 3.71 -7.17 1.79
C VAL A 81 4.49 -6.08 2.50
N GLY A 82 4.57 -6.18 3.83
CA GLY A 82 5.21 -5.18 4.66
C GLY A 82 4.37 -3.91 4.75
N SER A 83 3.07 -4.07 5.00
CA SER A 83 2.08 -2.99 4.91
C SER A 83 2.43 -1.76 5.74
N GLY A 84 3.18 -1.91 6.85
CA GLY A 84 3.67 -0.79 7.64
C GLY A 84 2.51 0.06 8.18
N ALA A 85 2.35 1.25 7.60
CA ALA A 85 1.24 2.16 7.90
C ALA A 85 -0.02 1.89 7.06
N GLY A 86 -0.10 0.75 6.37
CA GLY A 86 -1.18 0.37 5.46
C GLY A 86 -0.98 0.91 4.04
N LEU A 87 0.27 1.11 3.61
CA LEU A 87 0.59 1.74 2.33
C LEU A 87 1.34 0.75 1.43
N PRO A 88 0.79 0.34 0.27
CA PRO A 88 -0.40 0.87 -0.40
C PRO A 88 -1.75 0.22 -0.07
N GLY A 89 -1.81 -0.81 0.78
CA GLY A 89 -3.03 -1.63 0.93
C GLY A 89 -4.31 -0.87 1.31
N ILE A 90 -4.28 0.07 2.27
CA ILE A 90 -5.46 0.84 2.68
C ILE A 90 -5.96 1.76 1.55
N PRO A 91 -5.12 2.57 0.88
CA PRO A 91 -5.54 3.32 -0.31
C PRO A 91 -6.17 2.44 -1.41
N ILE A 92 -5.66 1.22 -1.61
CA ILE A 92 -6.25 0.28 -2.57
C ILE A 92 -7.64 -0.16 -2.11
N ALA A 93 -7.79 -0.57 -0.85
CA ALA A 93 -9.07 -1.02 -0.30
C ALA A 93 -10.17 0.05 -0.41
N LEU A 94 -9.80 1.32 -0.21
CA LEU A 94 -10.71 2.47 -0.35
C LEU A 94 -11.20 2.68 -1.79
N LEU A 95 -10.35 2.44 -2.79
CA LEU A 95 -10.67 2.63 -4.22
C LEU A 95 -11.23 1.38 -4.91
N ARG A 96 -11.05 0.21 -4.28
CA ARG A 96 -11.52 -1.09 -4.76
C ARG A 96 -12.28 -1.80 -3.64
N PRO A 97 -13.49 -1.33 -3.29
CA PRO A 97 -14.28 -1.90 -2.20
C PRO A 97 -14.67 -3.38 -2.44
N ASN A 98 -14.67 -3.83 -3.70
CA ASN A 98 -14.97 -5.22 -4.07
C ASN A 98 -13.76 -6.16 -3.93
N ALA A 99 -12.55 -5.64 -4.12
CA ALA A 99 -11.33 -6.42 -3.99
C ALA A 99 -11.07 -6.76 -2.51
N GLN A 100 -10.51 -7.94 -2.25
CA GLN A 100 -10.09 -8.36 -0.93
C GLN A 100 -8.65 -7.92 -0.70
N VAL A 101 -8.36 -7.19 0.37
CA VAL A 101 -7.01 -6.71 0.68
C VAL A 101 -6.50 -7.36 1.98
N VAL A 102 -5.37 -8.04 1.89
CA VAL A 102 -4.69 -8.69 3.02
C VAL A 102 -3.42 -7.92 3.35
N LEU A 103 -3.40 -7.25 4.49
CA LEU A 103 -2.26 -6.51 4.99
C LEU A 103 -1.31 -7.47 5.74
N ILE A 104 -0.12 -7.71 5.21
CA ILE A 104 0.85 -8.66 5.75
C ILE A 104 1.97 -7.88 6.46
N GLU A 105 2.00 -7.96 7.79
CA GLU A 105 2.96 -7.21 8.61
C GLU A 105 3.47 -8.05 9.79
N PRO A 106 4.78 -8.36 9.87
CA PRO A 106 5.31 -9.21 10.95
C PRO A 106 5.39 -8.51 12.32
N MET A 107 5.44 -7.17 12.36
CA MET A 107 5.64 -6.42 13.61
C MET A 107 4.33 -6.22 14.36
N GLU A 108 4.22 -6.83 15.54
CA GLU A 108 3.04 -6.75 16.44
C GLU A 108 2.51 -5.33 16.64
N ARG A 109 3.40 -4.40 17.02
CA ARG A 109 3.03 -3.01 17.25
C ARG A 109 2.43 -2.34 16.00
N ARG A 110 2.83 -2.76 14.80
CA ARG A 110 2.23 -2.21 13.56
C ARG A 110 0.91 -2.88 13.23
N VAL A 111 0.77 -4.18 13.49
CA VAL A 111 -0.49 -4.91 13.38
C VAL A 111 -1.55 -4.32 14.31
N GLU A 112 -1.20 -4.00 15.55
CA GLU A 112 -2.09 -3.34 16.51
C GLU A 112 -2.57 -1.97 15.99
N TRP A 113 -1.67 -1.16 15.46
CA TRP A 113 -2.03 0.13 14.86
C TRP A 113 -2.92 -0.05 13.63
N LEU A 114 -2.58 -0.96 12.73
CA LEU A 114 -3.38 -1.28 11.55
C LEU A 114 -4.79 -1.75 11.94
N THR A 115 -4.90 -2.57 12.98
CA THR A 115 -6.19 -3.09 13.47
C THR A 115 -7.07 -1.93 13.92
N MET A 116 -6.54 -1.04 14.77
CA MET A 116 -7.25 0.16 15.22
C MET A 116 -7.68 1.07 14.07
N VAL A 117 -6.82 1.26 13.06
CA VAL A 117 -7.15 2.07 11.88
C VAL A 117 -8.21 1.40 11.01
N VAL A 118 -8.07 0.12 10.69
CA VAL A 118 -9.05 -0.62 9.87
C VAL A 118 -10.42 -0.65 10.53
N GLU A 119 -10.47 -0.83 11.86
CA GLU A 119 -11.71 -0.77 12.65
C GLU A 119 -12.34 0.63 12.63
N ASP A 120 -11.57 1.70 12.84
CA ASP A 120 -12.08 3.08 12.81
C ASP A 120 -12.56 3.51 11.42
N LEU A 121 -11.90 3.03 10.37
CA LEU A 121 -12.29 3.29 8.97
C LEU A 121 -13.46 2.42 8.49
N GLY A 122 -13.82 1.36 9.21
CA GLY A 122 -14.90 0.43 8.84
C GLY A 122 -14.62 -0.33 7.54
N LEU A 123 -13.37 -0.76 7.32
CA LEU A 123 -12.97 -1.46 6.09
C LEU A 123 -13.25 -2.95 6.17
N ASP A 124 -14.42 -3.36 5.69
CA ASP A 124 -14.85 -4.78 5.69
C ASP A 124 -14.09 -5.65 4.67
N ASN A 125 -13.50 -5.04 3.65
CA ASN A 125 -12.72 -5.74 2.62
C ASN A 125 -11.22 -5.85 2.97
N VAL A 126 -10.84 -5.51 4.21
CA VAL A 126 -9.45 -5.58 4.68
C VAL A 126 -9.30 -6.63 5.77
N ARG A 127 -8.31 -7.51 5.61
CA ARG A 127 -7.85 -8.44 6.64
C ARG A 127 -6.39 -8.17 6.98
N ILE A 128 -6.02 -8.29 8.24
CA ILE A 128 -4.63 -8.12 8.69
C ILE A 128 -4.06 -9.47 9.11
N VAL A 129 -2.84 -9.78 8.66
CA VAL A 129 -2.12 -11.01 8.98
C VAL A 129 -0.77 -10.67 9.58
N ARG A 130 -0.56 -11.10 10.83
CA ARG A 130 0.74 -11.00 11.51
C ARG A 130 1.64 -12.16 11.08
N ALA A 131 2.34 -11.97 9.97
CA ALA A 131 3.27 -12.97 9.45
C ALA A 131 4.34 -12.31 8.58
N ARG A 132 5.37 -13.08 8.25
CA ARG A 132 6.13 -12.82 7.02
C ARG A 132 5.41 -13.47 5.85
N VAL A 133 5.49 -12.88 4.66
CA VAL A 133 4.78 -13.42 3.50
C VAL A 133 5.24 -14.83 3.13
N GLU A 134 6.51 -15.16 3.39
CA GLU A 134 7.08 -16.50 3.17
C GLU A 134 6.44 -17.58 4.07
N GLU A 135 5.80 -17.18 5.18
CA GLU A 135 5.11 -18.09 6.10
C GLU A 135 3.70 -18.45 5.59
N LEU A 136 3.20 -17.75 4.56
CA LEU A 136 1.82 -17.90 4.05
C LEU A 136 1.71 -18.81 2.82
N VAL A 137 2.81 -19.43 2.39
CA VAL A 137 2.89 -20.18 1.11
C VAL A 137 1.89 -21.33 0.98
N ASP A 138 1.48 -21.93 2.10
CA ASP A 138 0.53 -23.05 2.14
C ASP A 138 -0.89 -22.60 2.59
N GLU A 139 -1.06 -21.32 2.94
CA GLU A 139 -2.27 -20.77 3.53
C GLU A 139 -2.99 -19.79 2.60
N GLU A 140 -2.23 -19.03 1.81
CA GLU A 140 -2.72 -17.90 1.03
C GLU A 140 -2.21 -17.96 -0.41
N MET A 141 -3.08 -17.55 -1.34
CA MET A 141 -2.72 -17.33 -2.74
C MET A 141 -3.32 -16.01 -3.19
N PHE A 142 -2.48 -15.15 -3.75
CA PHE A 142 -2.85 -13.81 -4.16
C PHE A 142 -2.86 -13.70 -5.70
N THR A 143 -3.86 -12.98 -6.21
CA THR A 143 -3.94 -12.58 -7.62
C THR A 143 -3.14 -11.30 -7.88
N ALA A 144 -2.93 -10.48 -6.83
CA ALA A 144 -2.01 -9.36 -6.86
C ALA A 144 -1.21 -9.30 -5.55
N VAL A 145 0.10 -9.06 -5.65
CA VAL A 145 0.94 -8.74 -4.48
C VAL A 145 1.47 -7.34 -4.61
N THR A 146 1.20 -6.50 -3.63
CA THR A 146 1.67 -5.11 -3.59
C THR A 146 2.78 -4.94 -2.60
N ALA A 147 3.66 -3.98 -2.86
CA ALA A 147 4.60 -3.53 -1.85
C ALA A 147 5.10 -2.11 -2.14
N ARG A 148 5.38 -1.38 -1.05
CA ARG A 148 6.10 -0.10 -1.07
C ARG A 148 7.35 -0.18 -0.21
N ALA A 149 8.36 0.59 -0.58
CA ALA A 149 9.61 0.72 0.19
C ALA A 149 10.39 -0.60 0.43
N VAL A 150 10.20 -1.62 -0.42
CA VAL A 150 11.00 -2.86 -0.36
C VAL A 150 12.41 -2.59 -0.87
N LYS A 151 13.41 -3.09 -0.12
CA LYS A 151 14.84 -2.82 -0.32
C LYS A 151 15.36 -3.17 -1.72
N ALA A 152 14.86 -4.23 -2.34
CA ALA A 152 15.24 -4.63 -3.69
C ALA A 152 14.15 -5.46 -4.37
N MET A 153 13.95 -5.31 -5.69
CA MET A 153 13.03 -6.16 -6.45
C MET A 153 13.36 -7.66 -6.39
N THR A 154 14.65 -8.01 -6.32
CA THR A 154 15.06 -9.42 -6.18
C THR A 154 14.52 -10.03 -4.89
N THR A 155 14.56 -9.28 -3.80
CA THR A 155 14.05 -9.71 -2.48
C THR A 155 12.54 -9.86 -2.51
N LEU A 156 11.81 -8.90 -3.09
CA LEU A 156 10.36 -9.01 -3.21
C LEU A 156 9.94 -10.25 -4.00
N ILE A 157 10.59 -10.51 -5.14
CA ILE A 157 10.32 -11.70 -5.95
C ILE A 157 10.62 -12.99 -5.17
N GLU A 158 11.74 -13.02 -4.41
CA GLU A 158 12.08 -14.18 -3.58
C GLU A 158 11.07 -14.44 -2.47
N TRP A 159 10.54 -13.40 -1.84
CA TRP A 159 9.56 -13.55 -0.76
C TRP A 159 8.18 -13.97 -1.27
N THR A 160 7.81 -13.54 -2.48
CA THR A 160 6.42 -13.60 -2.92
C THR A 160 6.16 -14.66 -3.99
N HIS A 161 7.20 -15.30 -4.52
CA HIS A 161 7.00 -16.16 -5.69
C HIS A 161 6.04 -17.32 -5.45
N ASP A 162 5.95 -17.86 -4.24
CA ASP A 162 5.08 -19.01 -3.96
C ASP A 162 3.64 -18.60 -3.63
N VAL A 163 3.42 -17.37 -3.14
CA VAL A 163 2.07 -16.85 -2.85
C VAL A 163 1.42 -16.15 -4.03
N VAL A 164 2.16 -15.81 -5.09
CA VAL A 164 1.59 -15.26 -6.33
C VAL A 164 1.16 -16.40 -7.25
N GLY A 165 -0.15 -16.55 -7.41
CA GLY A 165 -0.75 -17.60 -8.22
C GLY A 165 -0.52 -17.46 -9.72
N PRO A 166 -0.74 -18.54 -10.51
CA PRO A 166 -0.75 -18.47 -11.97
C PRO A 166 -1.70 -17.36 -12.46
N GLY A 167 -1.24 -16.50 -13.37
CA GLY A 167 -2.00 -15.35 -13.83
C GLY A 167 -1.99 -14.15 -12.87
N GLY A 168 -1.47 -14.31 -11.65
CA GLY A 168 -1.30 -13.21 -10.70
C GLY A 168 -0.11 -12.30 -11.04
N ARG A 169 0.05 -11.21 -10.28
CA ARG A 169 1.06 -10.19 -10.56
C ARG A 169 1.66 -9.56 -9.31
N ILE A 170 2.91 -9.11 -9.42
CA ILE A 170 3.54 -8.24 -8.43
C ILE A 170 3.40 -6.79 -8.90
N LEU A 171 2.94 -5.91 -8.02
CA LEU A 171 2.76 -4.46 -8.23
C LEU A 171 3.57 -3.69 -7.18
N ALA A 172 4.76 -3.22 -7.56
CA ALA A 172 5.67 -2.57 -6.62
C ALA A 172 5.84 -1.08 -6.91
N LEU A 173 5.62 -0.24 -5.90
CA LEU A 173 5.95 1.19 -5.97
C LEU A 173 7.46 1.39 -5.80
N LYS A 174 8.09 1.99 -6.82
CA LYS A 174 9.55 2.15 -6.87
C LYS A 174 10.00 3.57 -7.18
N GLY A 175 11.25 3.84 -6.84
CA GLY A 175 11.91 5.10 -7.14
C GLY A 175 12.57 5.11 -8.53
N ALA A 176 13.29 6.19 -8.82
CA ALA A 176 13.96 6.41 -10.12
C ALA A 176 15.14 5.45 -10.41
N SER A 177 15.53 4.57 -9.47
CA SER A 177 16.63 3.61 -9.66
C SER A 177 16.15 2.21 -10.06
N VAL A 178 14.87 2.08 -10.40
CA VAL A 178 14.20 0.79 -10.57
C VAL A 178 14.75 -0.03 -11.74
N GLU A 179 15.18 0.61 -12.81
CA GLU A 179 15.76 -0.04 -14.00
C GLU A 179 17.02 -0.84 -13.63
N ALA A 180 17.86 -0.27 -12.75
CA ALA A 180 19.06 -0.92 -12.25
C ALA A 180 18.73 -2.10 -11.30
N GLU A 181 17.63 -2.01 -10.55
CA GLU A 181 17.14 -3.15 -9.75
C GLU A 181 16.62 -4.28 -10.64
N LEU A 182 15.81 -3.96 -11.66
CA LEU A 182 15.20 -4.94 -12.56
C LEU A 182 16.24 -5.70 -13.39
N ALA A 183 17.35 -5.05 -13.77
CA ALA A 183 18.45 -5.73 -14.46
C ALA A 183 19.00 -6.94 -13.68
N LYS A 184 18.90 -6.92 -12.34
CA LYS A 184 19.39 -7.99 -11.45
C LYS A 184 18.38 -9.13 -11.28
N THR A 185 17.12 -8.95 -11.70
CA THR A 185 16.03 -9.93 -11.49
C THR A 185 15.95 -11.02 -12.55
N LYS A 186 16.61 -10.86 -13.71
CA LYS A 186 16.45 -11.75 -14.90
C LYS A 186 16.48 -13.25 -14.60
N LYS A 187 17.42 -13.69 -13.76
CA LYS A 187 17.55 -15.12 -13.38
C LYS A 187 16.39 -15.59 -12.51
N LEU A 188 15.96 -14.77 -11.54
CA LEU A 188 14.85 -15.07 -10.65
C LEU A 188 13.52 -15.12 -11.41
N LEU A 189 13.29 -14.16 -12.31
CA LEU A 189 12.09 -14.13 -13.14
C LEU A 189 11.93 -15.43 -13.95
N LYS A 190 13.02 -15.88 -14.58
CA LYS A 190 13.03 -17.17 -15.30
C LYS A 190 12.79 -18.35 -14.35
N ARG A 191 13.46 -18.37 -13.19
CA ARG A 191 13.35 -19.46 -12.20
C ARG A 191 11.92 -19.62 -11.70
N TYR A 192 11.26 -18.51 -11.38
CA TYR A 192 9.94 -18.49 -10.75
C TYR A 192 8.79 -18.22 -11.73
N ARG A 193 9.07 -18.33 -13.03
CA ARG A 193 8.10 -18.20 -14.13
C ARG A 193 7.38 -16.85 -14.17
N PHE A 194 8.08 -15.78 -13.83
CA PHE A 194 7.58 -14.43 -14.06
C PHE A 194 7.88 -13.93 -15.49
N GLY A 195 7.04 -13.01 -15.94
CA GLY A 195 7.17 -12.25 -17.18
C GLY A 195 8.29 -11.22 -17.16
N GLN A 196 8.41 -10.49 -18.27
CA GLN A 196 9.27 -9.32 -18.30
C GLN A 196 8.61 -8.20 -17.47
N PRO A 197 9.36 -7.49 -16.62
CA PRO A 197 8.81 -6.38 -15.85
C PRO A 197 8.40 -5.23 -16.77
N THR A 198 7.26 -4.63 -16.46
CA THR A 198 6.78 -3.37 -17.07
C THR A 198 6.88 -2.26 -16.03
N ILE A 199 7.35 -1.08 -16.43
CA ILE A 199 7.35 0.12 -15.58
C ILE A 199 6.25 1.03 -16.11
N HIS A 200 5.27 1.32 -15.26
CA HIS A 200 4.19 2.24 -15.54
C HIS A 200 4.46 3.57 -14.82
N LEU A 201 4.30 4.68 -15.55
CA LEU A 201 4.25 6.02 -14.98
C LEU A 201 2.79 6.43 -14.85
N VAL A 202 2.31 6.56 -13.61
CA VAL A 202 0.89 6.66 -13.31
C VAL A 202 0.65 7.96 -12.55
N ASP A 203 -0.16 8.83 -13.14
CA ASP A 203 -0.44 10.17 -12.62
C ASP A 203 -1.83 10.29 -11.98
N GLY A 204 -2.60 9.19 -11.92
CA GLY A 204 -3.94 9.18 -11.33
C GLY A 204 -4.95 10.03 -12.08
N GLY A 205 -4.85 10.10 -13.42
CA GLY A 205 -5.69 10.98 -14.23
C GLY A 205 -5.30 12.45 -14.08
N GLY A 206 -4.02 12.71 -13.83
CA GLY A 206 -3.44 14.04 -13.62
C GLY A 206 -3.53 14.58 -12.19
N ILE A 207 -3.98 13.78 -11.21
CA ILE A 207 -4.01 14.20 -9.80
C ILE A 207 -2.61 14.32 -9.19
N LEU A 208 -1.66 13.52 -9.68
CA LEU A 208 -0.25 13.61 -9.30
C LEU A 208 0.51 14.45 -10.31
N GLU A 209 1.07 15.58 -9.87
CA GLU A 209 2.00 16.37 -10.69
C GLU A 209 3.24 15.56 -11.09
N VAL A 210 3.73 14.72 -10.17
CA VAL A 210 4.83 13.80 -10.41
C VAL A 210 4.29 12.38 -10.45
N PRO A 211 4.29 11.71 -11.62
CA PRO A 211 3.77 10.36 -11.74
C PRO A 211 4.51 9.37 -10.84
N SER A 212 3.75 8.44 -10.27
CA SER A 212 4.27 7.30 -9.53
C SER A 212 4.82 6.25 -10.49
N ARG A 213 5.91 5.57 -10.10
CA ARG A 213 6.42 4.40 -10.84
C ARG A 213 5.86 3.14 -10.21
N VAL A 214 4.98 2.46 -10.95
CA VAL A 214 4.47 1.14 -10.59
C VAL A 214 5.16 0.10 -11.45
N VAL A 215 5.88 -0.82 -10.82
CA VAL A 215 6.45 -1.98 -11.52
C VAL A 215 5.45 -3.10 -11.49
N GLU A 216 5.11 -3.61 -12.66
CA GLU A 216 4.28 -4.79 -12.81
C GLU A 216 5.11 -5.98 -13.28
N ILE A 217 4.93 -7.13 -12.63
CA ILE A 217 5.54 -8.40 -13.02
C ILE A 217 4.50 -9.52 -12.95
N ALA A 218 3.96 -9.91 -14.11
CA ALA A 218 2.98 -10.99 -14.21
C ALA A 218 3.62 -12.39 -14.05
N LYS A 219 2.90 -13.30 -13.39
CA LYS A 219 3.23 -14.73 -13.25
C LYS A 219 2.68 -15.50 -14.46
N LYS A 220 3.54 -16.30 -15.11
CA LYS A 220 3.19 -17.14 -16.26
C LYS A 220 2.61 -18.49 -15.86
#